data_AF-A0A914ER81-F1
#
_entry.id   AF-A0A914ER81-F1
#
_cell.length_a   1.000
_cell.length_b   1.000
_cell.length_c   1.000
_cell.angle_alpha   90.00
_cell.angle_beta   90.00
_cell.angle_gamma   90.00
#
_symmetry.space_group_name_H-M   'P 1'
#
loop_
_entity.id
_entity.type
_entity.pdbx_description
1 polymer ?
#
loop_
_entity_poly.entity_id
_entity_poly.type
_entity_poly.pdbx_seq_one_letter_code
_entity_poly.pdbx_strand_id
1 'polypeptide(L)'
;MEEDLSTVKKIKNNDSISIISSSTTTTSNERYNQKMIEEYTFWPGYYWTNAVTATPSLTSKKDASCVCLHEWKEIVHGLCFGLLTTNIKLKLFLFALVIVATVLSIVFTVSTIENYLDMKTATRMTIRQKRDLRYPNITLCPKNPDAFNITMIKEDIYTHLPDLNETDAFNLVTFAIAGSGFDNMDPIVKRWDARYIEKLTTWFQQWQSERSMTEFLTFIHEDAGYKCNELFIQCYYAGDTIPCCDIFRFSYVMLRGRCLKLREFYQEDPALTGTLTIFMRNVTSQLIERGGAQVKEIEKKAKSNK
;
A
#
# COMPACT_ATOMS: atom_id res chain seq x y z
N MET A 1 -35.50 -20.27 52.14
CA MET A 1 -34.22 -20.95 52.40
C MET A 1 -33.84 -21.59 51.09
N GLU A 2 -32.85 -20.99 50.41
CA GLU A 2 -32.06 -21.52 49.26
C GLU A 2 -32.82 -21.98 47.99
N GLU A 3 -32.39 -21.73 46.76
CA GLU A 3 -31.33 -20.90 46.18
C GLU A 3 -31.62 -20.86 44.66
N ASP A 4 -31.43 -19.69 44.05
CA ASP A 4 -31.43 -19.46 42.61
C ASP A 4 -30.08 -19.89 41.99
N LEU A 5 -30.10 -20.60 40.85
CA LEU A 5 -29.06 -20.61 39.80
C LEU A 5 -29.66 -21.40 38.61
N SER A 6 -29.64 -20.99 37.34
CA SER A 6 -28.76 -20.08 36.64
C SER A 6 -29.43 -19.57 35.37
N THR A 7 -29.54 -18.24 35.26
CA THR A 7 -29.96 -17.52 34.06
C THR A 7 -28.79 -17.42 33.08
N VAL A 8 -28.93 -18.05 31.92
CA VAL A 8 -28.04 -17.87 30.77
C VAL A 8 -28.15 -16.42 30.28
N LYS A 9 -27.20 -15.57 30.68
CA LYS A 9 -27.04 -14.22 30.13
C LYS A 9 -26.47 -14.33 28.71
N LYS A 10 -27.30 -13.98 27.73
CA LYS A 10 -26.89 -13.64 26.36
C LYS A 10 -25.78 -12.58 26.41
N ILE A 11 -24.56 -12.96 26.04
CA ILE A 11 -23.48 -12.03 25.69
C ILE A 11 -23.89 -11.37 24.37
N LYS A 12 -24.21 -10.07 24.44
CA LYS A 12 -24.57 -9.22 23.31
C LYS A 12 -23.31 -8.84 22.53
N ASN A 13 -23.33 -9.03 21.21
CA ASN A 13 -22.48 -8.48 20.15
C ASN A 13 -21.04 -8.09 20.54
N ASN A 14 -20.12 -9.04 20.41
CA ASN A 14 -18.68 -8.76 20.29
C ASN A 14 -18.32 -8.72 18.80
N ASP A 15 -17.91 -7.55 18.29
CA ASP A 15 -17.37 -7.47 16.92
C ASP A 15 -15.88 -7.79 16.95
N SER A 16 -15.47 -8.77 16.16
CA SER A 16 -14.08 -9.13 15.89
C SER A 16 -13.56 -8.43 14.64
N ILE A 17 -12.35 -7.89 14.68
CA ILE A 17 -11.62 -7.55 13.45
C ILE A 17 -10.65 -8.70 13.15
N SER A 18 -10.91 -9.43 12.07
CA SER A 18 -10.00 -10.44 11.54
C SER A 18 -9.23 -9.82 10.38
N ILE A 19 -7.91 -9.67 10.54
CA ILE A 19 -7.05 -9.17 9.48
C ILE A 19 -6.42 -10.36 8.81
N ILE A 20 -7.02 -10.79 7.70
CA ILE A 20 -6.45 -11.83 6.85
C ILE A 20 -5.59 -11.13 5.80
N SER A 21 -4.28 -11.23 5.96
CA SER A 21 -3.35 -10.97 4.86
C SER A 21 -3.44 -12.19 3.91
N SER A 22 -4.38 -12.12 2.96
CA SER A 22 -4.60 -13.17 1.97
C SER A 22 -4.11 -12.70 0.61
N SER A 23 -3.06 -13.37 0.11
CA SER A 23 -2.75 -13.38 -1.31
C SER A 23 -3.36 -14.65 -1.92
N THR A 24 -4.68 -14.68 -2.11
CA THR A 24 -5.31 -15.73 -2.90
C THR A 24 -5.15 -15.42 -4.38
N THR A 25 -4.35 -16.21 -5.10
CA THR A 25 -4.51 -16.37 -6.55
C THR A 25 -4.46 -17.84 -6.95
N THR A 26 -5.50 -18.20 -7.68
CA THR A 26 -5.75 -19.46 -8.36
C THR A 26 -4.63 -19.79 -9.35
N THR A 27 -4.16 -21.02 -9.28
CA THR A 27 -3.18 -21.64 -10.17
C THR A 27 -3.78 -21.86 -11.56
N SER A 28 -3.61 -20.91 -12.49
CA SER A 28 -3.90 -21.17 -13.91
C SER A 28 -2.83 -20.64 -14.90
N ASN A 29 -1.76 -20.00 -14.42
CA ASN A 29 -0.82 -19.27 -15.29
C ASN A 29 0.54 -19.95 -15.57
N GLU A 30 0.82 -21.13 -15.01
CA GLU A 30 2.10 -21.82 -15.28
C GLU A 30 2.15 -22.43 -16.69
N ARG A 31 1.01 -22.75 -17.30
CA ARG A 31 0.99 -23.39 -18.63
C ARG A 31 1.23 -22.42 -19.80
N TYR A 32 1.17 -21.11 -19.59
CA TYR A 32 1.39 -20.11 -20.64
C TYR A 32 2.87 -19.72 -20.80
N ASN A 33 3.65 -19.76 -19.71
CA ASN A 33 5.05 -19.31 -19.72
C ASN A 33 6.04 -20.34 -20.29
N GLN A 34 5.67 -21.62 -20.33
CA GLN A 34 6.55 -22.66 -20.88
C GLN A 34 6.53 -22.70 -22.42
N LYS A 35 5.46 -22.18 -23.05
CA LYS A 35 5.31 -22.16 -24.51
C LYS A 35 6.03 -21.00 -25.20
N MET A 36 6.35 -19.92 -24.48
CA MET A 36 7.03 -18.74 -25.06
C MET A 36 8.56 -18.78 -24.94
N ILE A 37 9.14 -19.69 -24.15
CA ILE A 37 10.60 -19.79 -23.98
C ILE A 37 11.25 -20.76 -24.98
N GLU A 38 10.47 -21.65 -25.61
CA GLU A 38 10.98 -22.56 -26.65
C GLU A 38 11.01 -21.95 -28.07
N GLU A 39 10.40 -20.78 -28.32
CA GLU A 39 10.30 -20.19 -29.67
C GLU A 39 11.39 -19.16 -30.02
N TYR A 40 12.32 -18.83 -29.11
CA TYR A 40 13.36 -17.80 -29.33
C TYR A 40 14.81 -18.29 -29.37
N THR A 41 15.03 -19.61 -29.49
CA THR A 41 16.36 -20.17 -29.76
C THR A 41 16.39 -20.96 -31.07
N PHE A 42 16.16 -20.28 -32.20
CA PHE A 42 16.45 -20.88 -33.51
C PHE A 42 16.86 -19.84 -34.56
N TRP A 43 18.12 -19.45 -34.52
CA TRP A 43 18.87 -19.10 -35.73
C TRP A 43 20.25 -19.77 -35.62
N PRO A 44 20.42 -21.00 -36.14
CA PRO A 44 21.75 -21.48 -36.47
C PRO A 44 22.27 -20.57 -37.58
N GLY A 45 23.41 -19.94 -37.35
CA GLY A 45 24.20 -19.34 -38.41
C GLY A 45 24.53 -20.41 -39.45
N TYR A 46 23.72 -20.49 -40.50
CA TYR A 46 24.04 -21.27 -41.68
C TYR A 46 25.13 -20.51 -42.44
N TYR A 47 26.38 -20.81 -42.08
CA TYR A 47 27.48 -20.75 -43.03
C TYR A 47 27.11 -21.64 -44.22
N TRP A 48 26.87 -21.03 -45.37
CA TRP A 48 26.79 -21.73 -46.66
C TRP A 48 28.19 -22.21 -47.05
N THR A 49 28.65 -23.27 -46.38
CA THR A 49 29.78 -24.06 -46.84
C THR A 49 29.32 -25.50 -46.88
N ASN A 50 28.58 -25.87 -47.92
CA ASN A 50 28.57 -27.24 -48.42
C ASN A 50 28.30 -27.24 -49.92
N ALA A 51 29.30 -27.80 -50.60
CA ALA A 51 29.35 -28.15 -52.00
C ALA A 51 28.04 -28.80 -52.49
N VAL A 52 27.40 -28.15 -53.45
CA VAL A 52 26.64 -28.89 -54.46
C VAL A 52 27.63 -29.19 -55.58
N THR A 53 28.15 -30.42 -55.57
CA THR A 53 28.73 -31.06 -56.75
C THR A 53 27.61 -31.26 -57.77
N ALA A 54 27.37 -30.22 -58.58
CA ALA A 54 26.69 -30.33 -59.85
C ALA A 54 27.60 -29.69 -60.89
N THR A 55 28.44 -30.51 -61.51
CA THR A 55 29.08 -30.18 -62.78
C THR A 55 28.01 -30.18 -63.87
N PRO A 56 27.83 -29.05 -64.58
CA PRO A 56 27.76 -29.11 -66.02
C PRO A 56 29.07 -28.55 -66.57
N SER A 57 29.75 -29.38 -67.34
CA SER A 57 30.87 -28.98 -68.20
C SER A 57 30.43 -27.83 -69.11
N LEU A 58 30.91 -26.62 -68.82
CA LEU A 58 30.94 -25.52 -69.78
C LEU A 58 32.38 -25.03 -69.87
N THR A 59 33.08 -25.64 -70.83
CA THR A 59 34.27 -25.09 -71.47
C THR A 59 33.94 -23.71 -72.04
N SER A 60 34.37 -22.64 -71.39
CA SER A 60 34.81 -21.42 -72.08
C SER A 60 35.51 -20.50 -71.09
N LYS A 61 36.81 -20.41 -71.27
CA LYS A 61 37.75 -19.55 -70.56
C LYS A 61 37.70 -18.18 -71.24
N LYS A 62 36.91 -17.24 -70.71
CA LYS A 62 37.10 -15.79 -70.83
C LYS A 62 36.10 -15.05 -69.93
N ASP A 63 36.66 -14.20 -69.09
CA ASP A 63 36.02 -13.07 -68.41
C ASP A 63 34.99 -13.37 -67.30
N ALA A 64 35.51 -13.78 -66.13
CA ALA A 64 34.88 -13.49 -64.84
C ALA A 64 35.87 -12.73 -63.94
N SER A 65 36.49 -11.68 -64.48
CA SER A 65 37.17 -10.67 -63.67
C SER A 65 36.10 -9.73 -63.10
N CYS A 66 35.50 -10.10 -61.98
CA CYS A 66 34.80 -9.14 -61.13
C CYS A 66 35.82 -8.55 -60.15
N VAL A 67 36.73 -7.71 -60.65
CA VAL A 67 37.48 -6.80 -59.78
C VAL A 67 36.51 -5.69 -59.37
N CYS A 68 35.75 -5.95 -58.30
CA CYS A 68 34.93 -4.93 -57.65
C CYS A 68 35.85 -4.10 -56.74
N LEU A 69 36.41 -3.02 -57.29
CA LEU A 69 37.36 -2.10 -56.64
C LEU A 69 36.75 -1.26 -55.49
N HIS A 70 35.59 -1.64 -54.96
CA HIS A 70 34.84 -0.86 -53.97
C HIS A 70 34.14 -1.79 -52.96
N GLU A 71 34.73 -1.89 -51.78
CA GLU A 71 34.33 -2.76 -50.65
C GLU A 71 32.85 -2.62 -50.25
N TRP A 72 32.26 -1.43 -50.44
CA TRP A 72 30.87 -1.16 -50.05
C TRP A 72 29.83 -1.97 -50.84
N LYS A 73 30.17 -2.47 -52.03
CA LYS A 73 29.25 -3.24 -52.89
C LYS A 73 28.99 -4.65 -52.38
N GLU A 74 29.86 -5.15 -51.51
CA GLU A 74 29.71 -6.46 -50.85
C GLU A 74 28.86 -6.38 -49.58
N ILE A 75 28.79 -5.18 -48.96
CA ILE A 75 28.05 -4.94 -47.71
C ILE A 75 26.54 -4.92 -47.96
N VAL A 76 26.11 -4.35 -49.10
CA VAL A 76 24.69 -4.29 -49.48
C VAL A 76 24.29 -5.59 -50.16
N HIS A 77 23.62 -6.45 -49.39
CA HIS A 77 23.11 -7.73 -49.86
C HIS A 77 22.21 -7.52 -51.10
N GLY A 78 22.54 -8.19 -52.20
CA GLY A 78 21.80 -8.14 -53.47
C GLY A 78 22.26 -7.06 -54.47
N LEU A 79 23.03 -6.05 -54.05
CA LEU A 79 23.52 -5.01 -54.96
C LEU A 79 24.59 -5.53 -55.93
N CYS A 80 25.52 -6.36 -55.44
CA CYS A 80 26.55 -7.00 -56.27
C CYS A 80 25.91 -7.85 -57.38
N PHE A 81 24.90 -8.66 -57.04
CA PHE A 81 24.18 -9.49 -58.00
C PHE A 81 23.41 -8.67 -59.05
N GLY A 82 22.81 -7.54 -58.66
CA GLY A 82 22.16 -6.59 -59.57
C GLY A 82 23.13 -5.85 -60.49
N LEU A 83 24.38 -5.65 -60.09
CA LEU A 83 25.41 -5.01 -60.91
C LEU A 83 26.06 -5.97 -61.92
N LEU A 84 26.18 -7.25 -61.58
CA LEU A 84 26.83 -8.26 -62.39
C LEU A 84 25.91 -8.93 -63.42
N THR A 85 24.59 -8.83 -63.25
CA THR A 85 23.65 -9.39 -64.22
C THR A 85 23.63 -8.58 -65.53
N THR A 86 23.75 -9.28 -66.65
CA THR A 86 23.73 -8.70 -68.00
C THR A 86 22.32 -8.53 -68.54
N ASN A 87 21.33 -9.23 -67.96
CA ASN A 87 19.94 -9.15 -68.41
C ASN A 87 19.25 -7.90 -67.84
N ILE A 88 18.88 -6.96 -68.72
CA ILE A 88 18.28 -5.68 -68.34
C ILE A 88 16.99 -5.83 -67.52
N LYS A 89 16.16 -6.85 -67.81
CA LYS A 89 14.90 -7.08 -67.09
C LYS A 89 15.17 -7.55 -65.66
N LEU A 90 16.10 -8.49 -65.50
CA LEU A 90 16.52 -9.00 -64.20
C LEU A 90 17.23 -7.92 -63.38
N LYS A 91 18.06 -7.09 -64.03
CA LYS A 91 18.71 -5.93 -63.42
C LYS A 91 17.67 -4.97 -62.83
N LEU A 92 16.70 -4.54 -63.63
CA LEU A 92 15.63 -3.64 -63.19
C LEU A 92 14.82 -4.25 -62.03
N PHE A 93 14.51 -5.54 -62.10
CA PHE A 93 13.81 -6.25 -61.02
C PHE A 93 14.61 -6.25 -59.71
N LEU A 94 15.91 -6.57 -59.75
CA LEU A 94 16.76 -6.60 -58.56
C LEU A 94 16.95 -5.21 -57.97
N PHE A 95 17.13 -4.18 -58.79
CA PHE A 95 17.19 -2.80 -58.31
C PHE A 95 15.88 -2.35 -57.67
N ALA A 96 14.73 -2.69 -58.26
CA ALA A 96 13.42 -2.41 -57.68
C ALA A 96 13.26 -3.09 -56.30
N LEU A 97 13.69 -4.35 -56.18
CA LEU A 97 13.65 -5.09 -54.91
C LEU A 97 14.53 -4.43 -53.84
N VAL A 98 15.76 -4.03 -54.18
CA VAL A 98 16.67 -3.33 -53.24
C VAL A 98 16.08 -2.00 -52.80
N ILE A 99 15.47 -1.23 -53.71
CA ILE A 99 14.79 0.03 -53.38
C ILE A 99 13.64 -0.21 -52.41
N VAL A 100 12.76 -1.18 -52.70
CA VAL A 100 11.63 -1.53 -51.82
C VAL A 100 12.12 -1.97 -50.44
N ALA A 101 13.13 -2.83 -50.37
CA ALA A 101 13.70 -3.28 -49.11
C ALA A 101 14.30 -2.11 -48.29
N THR A 102 14.97 -1.17 -48.96
CA THR A 102 15.54 0.02 -48.31
C THR A 102 14.44 0.92 -47.74
N VAL A 103 13.38 1.20 -48.50
CA VAL A 103 12.25 2.00 -48.02
C VAL A 103 11.58 1.34 -46.82
N LEU A 104 11.32 0.03 -46.87
CA LEU A 104 10.76 -0.71 -45.74
C LEU A 104 11.67 -0.64 -44.51
N SER A 105 12.98 -0.81 -44.69
CA SER A 105 13.96 -0.70 -43.60
C SER A 105 13.92 0.68 -42.94
N ILE A 106 13.81 1.77 -43.72
CA ILE A 106 13.71 3.14 -43.19
C ILE A 106 12.41 3.29 -42.37
N VAL A 107 11.27 2.85 -42.91
CA VAL A 107 9.97 2.95 -42.23
C VAL A 107 9.98 2.19 -40.89
N PHE A 108 10.48 0.95 -40.87
CA PHE A 108 10.59 0.17 -39.62
C PHE A 108 11.56 0.80 -38.62
N THR A 109 12.66 1.37 -39.11
CA THR A 109 13.64 2.06 -38.24
C THR A 109 13.01 3.29 -37.59
N VAL A 110 12.32 4.14 -38.35
CA VAL A 110 11.61 5.30 -37.81
C VAL A 110 10.55 4.87 -36.79
N SER A 111 9.71 3.89 -37.12
CA SER A 111 8.68 3.39 -36.19
C SER A 111 9.29 2.79 -34.91
N THR A 112 10.43 2.11 -34.99
CA THR A 112 11.11 1.56 -33.82
C THR A 112 11.70 2.67 -32.95
N ILE A 113 12.31 3.69 -33.57
CA ILE A 113 12.84 4.86 -32.86
C ILE A 113 11.71 5.64 -32.18
N GLU A 114 10.59 5.88 -32.85
CA GLU A 114 9.40 6.50 -32.26
C GLU A 114 8.89 5.69 -31.06
N ASN A 115 8.75 4.37 -31.21
CA ASN A 115 8.34 3.49 -30.10
C ASN A 115 9.34 3.48 -28.93
N TYR A 116 10.64 3.64 -29.21
CA TYR A 116 11.67 3.75 -28.19
C TYR A 116 11.62 5.12 -27.47
N LEU A 117 11.45 6.21 -28.23
CA LEU A 117 11.32 7.58 -27.71
C LEU A 117 10.02 7.78 -26.94
N ASP A 118 8.96 7.03 -27.28
CA ASP A 118 7.71 6.98 -26.52
C ASP A 118 7.89 6.41 -25.10
N MET A 119 9.07 5.88 -24.76
CA MET A 119 9.42 5.35 -23.43
C MET A 119 8.36 4.38 -22.87
N LYS A 120 7.79 3.54 -23.75
CA LYS A 120 6.78 2.56 -23.36
C LYS A 120 7.39 1.58 -22.36
N THR A 121 6.81 1.49 -21.17
CA THR A 121 7.23 0.56 -20.14
C THR A 121 6.24 -0.60 -20.06
N ALA A 122 6.76 -1.81 -19.91
CA ALA A 122 5.95 -3.00 -19.63
C ALA A 122 6.18 -3.41 -18.18
N THR A 123 5.11 -3.54 -17.40
CA THR A 123 5.22 -3.98 -16.01
C THR A 123 5.12 -5.50 -15.92
N ARG A 124 6.16 -6.15 -15.37
CA ARG A 124 6.14 -7.58 -15.08
C ARG A 124 5.66 -7.80 -13.64
N MET A 125 4.46 -8.36 -13.49
CA MET A 125 3.96 -8.80 -12.19
C MET A 125 4.42 -10.23 -11.91
N THR A 126 5.15 -10.45 -10.82
CA THR A 126 5.50 -11.80 -10.32
C THR A 126 5.10 -11.94 -8.87
N ILE A 127 4.35 -12.99 -8.55
CA ILE A 127 3.98 -13.33 -7.18
C ILE A 127 4.98 -14.38 -6.70
N ARG A 128 5.64 -14.13 -5.57
CA ARG A 128 6.59 -15.06 -4.94
C ARG A 128 6.13 -15.39 -3.53
N GLN A 129 5.98 -16.67 -3.24
CA GLN A 129 5.68 -17.13 -1.88
C GLN A 129 6.94 -17.02 -1.01
N LYS A 130 6.77 -16.47 0.20
CA LYS A 130 7.81 -16.36 1.23
C LYS A 130 7.39 -17.20 2.43
N ARG A 131 8.38 -17.72 3.17
CA ARG A 131 8.12 -18.52 4.39
C ARG A 131 7.53 -17.64 5.48
N ASP A 132 8.04 -16.44 5.61
CA ASP A 132 7.61 -15.43 6.56
C ASP A 132 7.29 -14.13 5.81
N LEU A 133 6.16 -13.53 6.16
CA LEU A 133 5.74 -12.23 5.65
C LEU A 133 5.52 -11.29 6.82
N ARG A 134 6.22 -10.17 6.84
CA ARG A 134 5.98 -9.13 7.84
C ARG A 134 4.55 -8.62 7.72
N TYR A 135 3.83 -8.59 8.83
CA TYR A 135 2.51 -7.97 8.90
C TYR A 135 2.58 -6.49 8.50
N PRO A 136 1.54 -5.97 7.81
CA PRO A 136 1.44 -4.54 7.61
C PRO A 136 1.41 -3.82 8.97
N ASN A 137 1.95 -2.61 9.00
CA ASN A 137 1.92 -1.77 10.19
C ASN A 137 0.46 -1.39 10.51
N ILE A 138 -0.13 -2.09 11.48
CA ILE A 138 -1.48 -1.82 11.96
C ILE A 138 -1.40 -0.78 13.08
N THR A 139 -2.12 0.33 12.94
CA THR A 139 -2.28 1.33 14.00
C THR A 139 -3.76 1.50 14.32
N LEU A 140 -4.12 1.25 15.56
CA LEU A 140 -5.47 1.34 16.08
C LEU A 140 -5.57 2.61 16.92
N CYS A 141 -6.38 3.55 16.43
CA CYS A 141 -6.65 4.80 17.12
C CYS A 141 -8.11 4.84 17.54
N PRO A 142 -8.42 5.38 18.73
CA PRO A 142 -9.75 5.88 19.02
C PRO A 142 -10.15 6.88 17.92
N LYS A 143 -11.44 6.88 17.58
CA LYS A 143 -12.01 7.83 16.63
C LYS A 143 -11.87 9.26 17.13
N ASN A 144 -12.30 9.48 18.38
CA ASN A 144 -12.28 10.78 19.03
C ASN A 144 -11.06 10.88 19.97
N PRO A 145 -10.46 12.07 20.12
CA PRO A 145 -9.29 12.27 20.98
C PRO A 145 -9.61 12.26 22.48
N ASP A 146 -10.88 12.08 22.86
CA ASP A 146 -11.37 12.10 24.24
C ASP A 146 -11.37 10.72 24.93
N ALA A 147 -10.53 9.81 24.44
CA ALA A 147 -10.33 8.47 24.95
C ALA A 147 -9.49 8.45 26.24
N PHE A 148 -9.94 9.12 27.29
CA PHE A 148 -9.24 9.16 28.58
C PHE A 148 -10.25 9.10 29.73
N ASN A 149 -9.71 8.85 30.91
CA ASN A 149 -10.41 8.92 32.18
C ASN A 149 -10.65 10.39 32.56
N ILE A 150 -11.82 10.90 32.17
CA ILE A 150 -12.20 12.28 32.47
C ILE A 150 -12.33 12.53 33.98
N THR A 151 -12.60 11.52 34.80
CA THR A 151 -12.70 11.70 36.27
C THR A 151 -11.35 12.14 36.82
N MET A 152 -10.27 11.47 36.41
CA MET A 152 -8.90 11.82 36.81
C MET A 152 -8.52 13.24 36.36
N ILE A 153 -8.95 13.63 35.16
CA ILE A 153 -8.70 14.98 34.64
C ILE A 153 -9.51 16.03 35.42
N LYS A 154 -10.78 15.76 35.74
CA LYS A 154 -11.61 16.67 36.53
C LYS A 154 -11.04 16.87 37.94
N GLU A 155 -10.58 15.79 38.57
CA GLU A 155 -9.90 15.88 39.88
C GLU A 155 -8.67 16.80 39.79
N ASP A 156 -7.84 16.68 38.76
CA ASP A 156 -6.68 17.58 38.52
C ASP A 156 -7.08 19.02 38.17
N ILE A 157 -8.23 19.22 37.51
CA ILE A 157 -8.77 20.57 37.28
C ILE A 157 -9.20 21.20 38.61
N TYR A 158 -9.93 20.47 39.45
CA TYR A 158 -10.48 21.01 40.69
C TYR A 158 -9.44 21.29 41.76
N THR A 159 -8.25 20.69 41.69
CA THR A 159 -7.12 21.10 42.55
C THR A 159 -6.58 22.48 42.21
N HIS A 160 -6.70 22.91 40.95
CA HIS A 160 -6.22 24.22 40.48
C HIS A 160 -7.34 25.26 40.38
N LEU A 161 -8.57 24.81 40.13
CA LEU A 161 -9.76 25.62 39.86
C LEU A 161 -10.96 25.06 40.66
N PRO A 162 -10.99 25.24 41.99
CA PRO A 162 -11.98 24.59 42.87
C PRO A 162 -13.41 25.08 42.64
N ASP A 163 -13.59 26.34 42.22
CA ASP A 163 -14.90 26.95 42.00
C ASP A 163 -15.43 26.74 40.57
N LEU A 164 -14.79 25.88 39.78
CA LEU A 164 -15.18 25.66 38.39
C LEU A 164 -16.39 24.71 38.30
N ASN A 165 -17.42 25.15 37.57
CA ASN A 165 -18.59 24.30 37.31
C ASN A 165 -18.20 23.10 36.42
N GLU A 166 -18.92 21.97 36.56
CA GLU A 166 -18.65 20.75 35.79
C GLU A 166 -18.68 20.99 34.26
N THR A 167 -19.68 21.75 33.76
CA THR A 167 -19.76 22.11 32.34
C THR A 167 -18.54 22.91 31.87
N ASP A 168 -18.05 23.83 32.70
CA ASP A 168 -16.89 24.65 32.37
C ASP A 168 -15.60 23.80 32.41
N ALA A 169 -15.48 22.86 33.34
CA ALA A 169 -14.39 21.88 33.37
C ALA A 169 -14.37 21.03 32.09
N PHE A 170 -15.53 20.55 31.63
CA PHE A 170 -15.65 19.83 30.35
C PHE A 170 -15.23 20.69 29.14
N ASN A 171 -15.66 21.94 29.10
CA ASN A 171 -15.25 22.88 28.05
C ASN A 171 -13.75 23.18 28.11
N LEU A 172 -13.17 23.25 29.31
CA LEU A 172 -11.73 23.46 29.50
C LEU A 172 -10.89 22.29 28.97
N VAL A 173 -11.29 21.05 29.24
CA VAL A 173 -10.64 19.85 28.66
C VAL A 173 -10.77 19.85 27.14
N THR A 174 -11.97 20.15 26.64
CA THR A 174 -12.22 20.25 25.20
C THR A 174 -11.35 21.33 24.56
N PHE A 175 -11.18 22.47 25.22
CA PHE A 175 -10.35 23.57 24.76
C PHE A 175 -8.88 23.16 24.66
N ALA A 176 -8.37 22.46 25.68
CA ALA A 176 -7.00 21.91 25.67
C ALA A 176 -6.76 20.94 24.50
N ILE A 177 -7.70 20.04 24.24
CA ILE A 177 -7.63 19.05 23.16
C ILE A 177 -7.73 19.72 21.78
N ALA A 178 -8.67 20.64 21.61
CA ALA A 178 -8.82 21.41 20.38
C ALA A 178 -7.58 22.26 20.09
N GLY A 179 -7.03 22.92 21.11
CA GLY A 179 -5.79 23.70 21.02
C GLY A 179 -4.57 22.86 20.65
N SER A 180 -4.60 21.55 20.92
CA SER A 180 -3.56 20.59 20.53
C SER A 180 -3.66 20.14 19.07
N GLY A 181 -4.67 20.58 18.33
CA GLY A 181 -4.85 20.28 16.91
C GLY A 181 -5.45 18.91 16.61
N PHE A 182 -6.21 18.31 17.55
CA PHE A 182 -6.90 17.05 17.30
C PHE A 182 -8.16 17.22 16.45
N ASP A 183 -8.44 16.22 15.63
CA ASP A 183 -9.58 16.23 14.70
C ASP A 183 -10.92 15.99 15.43
N ASN A 184 -12.03 16.31 14.77
CA ASN A 184 -13.41 16.18 15.25
C ASN A 184 -13.80 17.08 16.43
N MET A 185 -13.03 18.14 16.71
CA MET A 185 -13.33 19.12 17.77
C MET A 185 -14.17 20.31 17.28
N ASP A 186 -14.19 20.59 15.97
CA ASP A 186 -14.87 21.73 15.36
C ASP A 186 -16.33 21.96 15.81
N PRO A 187 -17.20 20.93 15.91
CA PRO A 187 -18.60 21.15 16.27
C PRO A 187 -18.77 21.74 17.67
N ILE A 188 -17.82 21.47 18.57
CA ILE A 188 -17.85 21.96 19.94
C ILE A 188 -17.26 23.37 20.00
N VAL A 189 -16.08 23.55 19.40
CA VAL A 189 -15.31 24.81 19.44
C VAL A 189 -16.10 25.97 18.81
N LYS A 190 -16.86 25.71 17.74
CA LYS A 190 -17.69 26.72 17.05
C LYS A 190 -18.79 27.34 17.92
N ARG A 191 -19.11 26.75 19.08
CA ARG A 191 -20.16 27.25 19.98
C ARG A 191 -19.66 28.33 20.94
N TRP A 192 -18.35 28.52 21.04
CA TRP A 192 -17.75 29.48 21.96
C TRP A 192 -17.57 30.83 21.29
N ASP A 193 -17.97 31.90 21.99
CA ASP A 193 -17.67 33.26 21.57
C ASP A 193 -16.25 33.67 22.00
N ALA A 194 -15.77 34.81 21.48
CA ALA A 194 -14.43 35.30 21.74
C ALA A 194 -14.16 35.57 23.24
N ARG A 195 -15.17 36.03 24.00
CA ARG A 195 -15.01 36.31 25.43
C ARG A 195 -14.89 35.02 26.24
N TYR A 196 -15.64 33.99 25.85
CA TYR A 196 -15.56 32.68 26.48
C TYR A 196 -14.22 32.00 26.16
N ILE A 197 -13.70 32.16 24.94
CA ILE A 197 -12.35 31.68 24.57
C ILE A 197 -11.27 32.35 25.43
N GLU A 198 -11.37 33.66 25.67
CA GLU A 198 -10.45 34.38 26.57
C GLU A 198 -10.51 33.81 28.00
N LYS A 199 -11.73 33.57 28.51
CA LYS A 199 -11.93 32.94 29.82
C LYS A 199 -11.32 31.53 29.90
N LEU A 200 -11.56 30.70 28.88
CA LEU A 200 -10.96 29.36 28.77
C LEU A 200 -9.44 29.42 28.69
N THR A 201 -8.87 30.44 28.04
CA THR A 201 -7.42 30.64 27.96
C THR A 201 -6.83 30.92 29.34
N THR A 202 -7.46 31.81 30.13
CA THR A 202 -7.04 32.09 31.50
C THR A 202 -7.12 30.86 32.40
N TRP A 203 -8.23 30.12 32.33
CA TRP A 203 -8.38 28.87 33.07
C TRP A 203 -7.39 27.80 32.63
N PHE A 204 -7.10 27.70 31.33
CA PHE A 204 -6.14 26.75 30.81
C PHE A 204 -4.73 27.03 31.34
N GLN A 205 -4.32 28.29 31.38
CA GLN A 205 -3.03 28.69 31.97
C GLN A 205 -2.95 28.37 33.46
N GLN A 206 -4.04 28.59 34.21
CA GLN A 206 -4.11 28.23 35.64
C GLN A 206 -4.09 26.72 35.86
N TRP A 207 -4.83 25.96 35.05
CA TRP A 207 -4.86 24.51 35.13
C TRP A 207 -3.52 23.88 34.72
N GLN A 208 -2.91 24.36 33.62
CA GLN A 208 -1.56 23.95 33.22
C GLN A 208 -0.58 24.19 34.37
N SER A 209 -0.74 25.30 35.10
CA SER A 209 0.09 25.66 36.24
C SER A 209 1.56 25.75 35.84
N GLU A 210 2.47 25.22 36.65
CA GLU A 210 3.91 25.21 36.41
C GLU A 210 4.35 24.12 35.40
N ARG A 211 3.43 23.28 34.89
CA ARG A 211 3.76 22.19 33.96
C ARG A 211 4.15 22.73 32.58
N SER A 212 5.21 22.16 32.01
CA SER A 212 5.47 22.32 30.58
C SER A 212 4.33 21.75 29.74
N MET A 213 4.16 22.23 28.51
CA MET A 213 3.13 21.70 27.60
C MET A 213 3.30 20.19 27.36
N THR A 214 4.54 19.70 27.34
CA THR A 214 4.83 18.27 27.19
C THR A 214 4.36 17.47 28.41
N GLU A 215 4.67 17.91 29.64
CA GLU A 215 4.21 17.23 30.86
C GLU A 215 2.68 17.25 30.97
N PHE A 216 2.06 18.37 30.61
CA PHE A 216 0.61 18.51 30.59
C PHE A 216 -0.05 17.52 29.62
N LEU A 217 0.47 17.40 28.40
CA LEU A 217 -0.03 16.44 27.42
C LEU A 217 0.27 14.99 27.82
N THR A 218 1.41 14.72 28.45
CA THR A 218 1.72 13.41 29.03
C THR A 218 0.72 13.04 30.11
N PHE A 219 0.34 13.96 31.00
CA PHE A 219 -0.71 13.70 31.99
C PHE A 219 -2.05 13.33 31.33
N ILE A 220 -2.53 14.15 30.38
CA ILE A 220 -3.83 13.90 29.72
C ILE A 220 -3.81 12.58 28.95
N HIS A 221 -2.76 12.33 28.16
CA HIS A 221 -2.75 11.22 27.22
C HIS A 221 -2.12 9.95 27.79
N GLU A 222 -1.16 10.01 28.71
CA GLU A 222 -0.49 8.83 29.27
C GLU A 222 -1.11 8.36 30.57
N ASP A 223 -1.21 9.28 31.53
CA ASP A 223 -1.67 8.97 32.89
C ASP A 223 -3.18 8.77 32.89
N ALA A 224 -3.92 9.77 32.42
CA ALA A 224 -5.37 9.72 32.28
C ALA A 224 -5.83 8.96 31.03
N GLY A 225 -4.96 8.71 30.04
CA GLY A 225 -5.35 7.98 28.82
C GLY A 225 -5.68 6.51 29.04
N TYR A 226 -6.46 5.95 28.09
CA TYR A 226 -6.84 4.54 28.10
C TYR A 226 -5.63 3.60 28.15
N LYS A 227 -5.78 2.50 28.88
CA LYS A 227 -4.78 1.44 28.99
C LYS A 227 -5.01 0.36 27.94
N CYS A 228 -3.97 -0.41 27.64
CA CYS A 228 -4.04 -1.45 26.60
C CYS A 228 -5.09 -2.54 26.92
N ASN A 229 -5.19 -2.93 28.20
CA ASN A 229 -6.17 -3.90 28.69
C ASN A 229 -7.61 -3.36 28.70
N GLU A 230 -7.80 -2.04 28.60
CA GLU A 230 -9.12 -1.42 28.50
C GLU A 230 -9.60 -1.41 27.05
N LEU A 231 -8.69 -1.34 26.07
CA LEU A 231 -9.03 -1.42 24.65
C LEU A 231 -9.22 -2.86 24.19
N PHE A 232 -8.29 -3.77 24.51
CA PHE A 232 -8.32 -5.13 23.98
C PHE A 232 -9.06 -6.10 24.91
N ILE A 233 -9.88 -6.96 24.32
CA ILE A 233 -10.49 -8.10 25.00
C ILE A 233 -9.54 -9.29 24.92
N GLN A 234 -9.15 -9.65 23.69
CA GLN A 234 -8.34 -10.82 23.41
C GLN A 234 -7.75 -10.74 21.99
N CYS A 235 -6.60 -11.36 21.79
CA CYS A 235 -5.97 -11.50 20.48
C CYS A 235 -5.70 -12.98 20.21
N TYR A 236 -5.87 -13.37 18.96
CA TYR A 236 -5.58 -14.72 18.49
C TYR A 236 -4.65 -14.66 17.29
N TYR A 237 -3.68 -15.55 17.25
CA TYR A 237 -2.84 -15.80 16.11
C TYR A 237 -2.72 -17.30 15.92
N ALA A 238 -2.96 -17.80 14.70
CA ALA A 238 -2.99 -19.24 14.41
C ALA A 238 -3.95 -20.07 15.25
N GLY A 239 -4.97 -19.44 15.84
CA GLY A 239 -5.90 -20.10 16.77
C GLY A 239 -5.44 -20.08 18.22
N ASP A 240 -4.17 -19.73 18.48
CA ASP A 240 -3.65 -19.57 19.83
C ASP A 240 -3.94 -18.19 20.39
N THR A 241 -4.29 -18.15 21.69
CA THR A 241 -4.47 -16.87 22.39
C THR A 241 -3.11 -16.25 22.68
N ILE A 242 -2.93 -15.00 22.27
CA ILE A 242 -1.71 -14.24 22.51
C ILE A 242 -2.00 -12.95 23.30
N PRO A 243 -1.06 -12.48 24.15
CA PRO A 243 -1.24 -11.23 24.87
C PRO A 243 -1.21 -10.03 23.91
N CYS A 244 -2.35 -9.34 23.77
CA CYS A 244 -2.45 -8.16 22.88
C CYS A 244 -1.43 -7.07 23.24
N CYS A 245 -1.18 -6.86 24.54
CA CYS A 245 -0.32 -5.78 25.01
C CYS A 245 1.18 -6.05 24.86
N ASP A 246 1.55 -7.29 24.51
CA ASP A 246 2.93 -7.63 24.16
C ASP A 246 3.21 -7.31 22.69
N ILE A 247 2.23 -7.52 21.82
CA ILE A 247 2.35 -7.29 20.37
C ILE A 247 1.99 -5.85 19.95
N PHE A 248 1.21 -5.12 20.75
CA PHE A 248 0.92 -3.70 20.52
C PHE A 248 1.75 -2.80 21.44
N ARG A 249 2.08 -1.60 20.98
CA ARG A 249 2.70 -0.55 21.79
C ARG A 249 2.03 0.79 21.57
N PHE A 250 2.02 1.63 22.60
CA PHE A 250 1.52 2.98 22.43
C PHE A 250 2.39 3.77 21.46
N SER A 251 1.73 4.56 20.62
CA SER A 251 2.34 5.45 19.64
C SER A 251 1.44 6.66 19.47
N TYR A 252 2.04 7.82 19.21
CA TYR A 252 1.31 9.05 18.93
C TYR A 252 1.14 9.24 17.43
N VAL A 253 -0.08 9.55 17.02
CA VAL A 253 -0.42 9.86 15.62
C VAL A 253 -0.96 11.27 15.56
N MET A 254 -0.44 12.08 14.64
CA MET A 254 -0.92 13.44 14.44
C MET A 254 -2.44 13.44 14.20
N LEU A 255 -3.13 14.43 14.75
CA LEU A 255 -4.60 14.61 14.69
C LEU A 255 -5.45 13.57 15.45
N ARG A 256 -4.89 12.42 15.84
CA ARG A 256 -5.61 11.36 16.58
C ARG A 256 -5.16 11.18 18.03
N GLY A 257 -3.93 11.57 18.34
CA GLY A 257 -3.36 11.44 19.69
C GLY A 257 -2.82 10.05 19.95
N ARG A 258 -3.13 9.50 21.14
CA ARG A 258 -2.59 8.21 21.59
C ARG A 258 -3.29 7.03 20.90
N CYS A 259 -2.49 6.23 20.20
CA CYS A 259 -2.92 5.04 19.47
C CYS A 259 -2.09 3.82 19.89
N LEU A 260 -2.54 2.62 19.50
CA LEU A 260 -1.81 1.37 19.65
C LEU A 260 -1.33 0.87 18.30
N LYS A 261 -0.01 0.75 18.16
CA LYS A 261 0.65 0.31 16.93
C LYS A 261 1.18 -1.11 17.12
N LEU A 262 0.90 -1.98 16.16
CA LEU A 262 1.45 -3.32 16.10
C LEU A 262 2.97 -3.23 15.99
N ARG A 263 3.68 -3.99 16.82
CA ARG A 263 5.13 -4.16 16.75
C ARG A 263 5.49 -4.95 15.48
N GLU A 264 6.76 -5.19 15.27
CA GLU A 264 7.18 -6.08 14.18
C GLU A 264 6.63 -7.48 14.47
N PHE A 265 5.72 -7.91 13.61
CA PHE A 265 5.01 -9.17 13.72
C PHE A 265 5.04 -9.85 12.36
N TYR A 266 5.18 -11.17 12.33
CA TYR A 266 5.40 -11.93 11.10
C TYR A 266 4.33 -13.01 10.97
N GLN A 267 3.80 -13.13 9.76
CA GLN A 267 2.95 -14.22 9.33
C GLN A 267 3.84 -15.36 8.85
N GLU A 268 3.78 -16.49 9.54
CA GLU A 268 4.62 -17.68 9.26
C GLU A 268 3.92 -18.70 8.35
N ASP A 269 2.61 -18.53 8.11
CA ASP A 269 1.81 -19.44 7.29
C ASP A 269 0.90 -18.65 6.33
N PRO A 270 0.90 -18.95 5.01
CA PRO A 270 0.03 -18.31 4.03
C PRO A 270 -1.48 -18.63 4.19
N ALA A 271 -1.87 -19.59 5.02
CA ALA A 271 -3.27 -20.02 5.20
C ALA A 271 -4.01 -19.29 6.36
N LEU A 272 -5.23 -19.74 6.69
CA LEU A 272 -6.04 -19.24 7.81
C LEU A 272 -5.30 -19.28 9.16
N THR A 273 -4.37 -20.23 9.31
CA THR A 273 -3.41 -20.35 10.43
C THR A 273 -2.50 -19.13 10.56
N GLY A 274 -2.29 -18.35 9.50
CA GLY A 274 -1.54 -17.11 9.58
C GLY A 274 -2.32 -15.89 10.07
N THR A 275 -3.61 -16.01 10.42
CA THR A 275 -4.51 -14.86 10.68
C THR A 275 -4.35 -14.27 12.09
N LEU A 276 -4.24 -12.95 12.18
CA LEU A 276 -4.34 -12.18 13.43
C LEU A 276 -5.78 -11.70 13.61
N THR A 277 -6.44 -12.20 14.66
CA THR A 277 -7.79 -11.77 15.05
C THR A 277 -7.74 -10.98 16.34
N ILE A 278 -8.36 -9.80 16.34
CA ILE A 278 -8.33 -8.85 17.45
C ILE A 278 -9.76 -8.57 17.89
N PHE A 279 -10.04 -8.80 19.17
CA PHE A 279 -11.29 -8.45 19.82
C PHE A 279 -11.08 -7.19 20.67
N MET A 280 -11.93 -6.18 20.48
CA MET A 280 -11.78 -4.88 21.14
C MET A 280 -13.06 -4.47 21.86
N ARG A 281 -12.86 -3.77 22.98
CA ARG A 281 -13.90 -3.05 23.71
C ARG A 281 -14.13 -1.68 23.08
N ASN A 282 -15.27 -1.08 23.38
CA ASN A 282 -15.46 0.34 23.12
C ASN A 282 -14.71 1.14 24.19
N VAL A 283 -13.90 2.09 23.75
CA VAL A 283 -13.26 3.05 24.65
C VAL A 283 -14.26 4.14 25.00
N THR A 284 -14.15 4.69 26.20
CA THR A 284 -14.97 5.82 26.65
C THR A 284 -14.72 7.06 25.80
N SER A 285 -15.76 7.85 25.58
CA SER A 285 -15.75 9.14 24.90
C SER A 285 -16.85 9.98 25.51
N GLN A 286 -16.49 10.75 26.54
CA GLN A 286 -17.44 11.49 27.35
C GLN A 286 -17.61 12.95 26.89
N LEU A 287 -16.73 13.46 26.02
CA LEU A 287 -16.78 14.84 25.54
C LEU A 287 -17.61 14.97 24.26
N ILE A 288 -17.40 14.04 23.32
CA ILE A 288 -17.96 14.15 21.96
C ILE A 288 -19.21 13.28 21.79
N GLU A 289 -19.18 12.03 22.25
CA GLU A 289 -20.29 11.09 22.03
C GLU A 289 -21.31 11.14 23.17
N ARG A 290 -22.59 11.38 22.82
CA ARG A 290 -23.70 11.45 23.80
C ARG A 290 -23.90 10.16 24.61
N GLY A 291 -23.40 9.03 24.11
CA GLY A 291 -23.47 7.73 24.77
C GLY A 291 -22.30 7.42 25.71
N GLY A 292 -21.32 8.32 25.85
CA GLY A 292 -20.16 8.12 26.71
C GLY A 292 -19.13 7.11 26.20
N ALA A 293 -19.36 6.52 25.01
CA ALA A 293 -18.51 5.50 24.40
C ALA A 293 -18.34 5.78 22.90
N GLN A 294 -17.19 5.42 22.36
CA GLN A 294 -16.89 5.63 20.94
C GLN A 294 -17.73 4.70 20.06
N VAL A 295 -18.41 5.31 19.08
CA VAL A 295 -19.18 4.56 18.08
C VAL A 295 -18.23 3.99 17.04
N LYS A 296 -18.25 2.66 16.88
CA LYS A 296 -17.47 1.97 15.83
C LYS A 296 -17.98 2.42 14.45
N GLU A 297 -17.06 2.82 13.58
CA GLU A 297 -17.41 3.36 12.26
C GLU A 297 -18.05 2.31 11.33
N ILE A 298 -17.77 1.02 11.57
CA ILE A 298 -18.36 -0.12 10.85
C ILE A 298 -19.89 -0.16 11.04
N GLU A 299 -20.41 0.24 12.21
CA GLU A 299 -21.85 0.22 12.47
C GLU A 299 -22.63 1.37 11.77
N LYS A 300 -21.98 2.51 11.49
CA LYS A 300 -22.66 3.65 10.86
C LYS A 300 -23.05 3.36 9.41
N LYS A 301 -22.23 2.61 8.66
CA LYS A 301 -22.57 2.21 7.27
C LYS A 301 -23.75 1.23 7.21
N ALA A 302 -23.92 0.36 8.21
CA ALA A 302 -25.04 -0.57 8.26
C ALA A 302 -26.39 0.13 8.55
N LYS A 303 -26.38 1.26 9.26
CA LYS A 303 -27.59 2.05 9.55
C LYS A 303 -27.94 3.08 8.47
N SER A 304 -26.96 3.55 7.70
CA SER A 304 -27.20 4.50 6.60
C SER A 304 -27.78 3.85 5.33
N ASN A 305 -27.82 2.52 5.27
CA ASN A 305 -28.37 1.74 4.15
C ASN A 305 -29.74 1.10 4.49
N LYS A 306 -30.42 1.60 5.53
CA LYS A 306 -31.83 1.32 5.83
C LYS A 306 -32.60 2.63 5.79
#